data_AF-A0A954K7F9-F1
#
_entry.id   AF-A0A954K7F9-F1
#
_cell.length_a   1.000
_cell.length_b   1.000
_cell.length_c   1.000
_cell.angle_alpha   90.00
_cell.angle_beta   90.00
_cell.angle_gamma   90.00
#
_symmetry.space_group_name_H-M   'P 1'
#
loop_
_entity.id
_entity.type
_entity.pdbx_description
1 polymer ?
#
loop_
_entity_poly.entity_id
_entity_poly.type
_entity_poly.pdbx_seq_one_letter_code
_entity_poly.pdbx_strand_id
1 'polypeptide(L)'
;MNTGRTTEEFSIEKRGTLLVEDPLLNKGTAFTTEERIKHGLLGLLPPHVDTLEEQVERAYEAFCDFNEPINKHIYLRQLQDENETLFYRLMLGHITEMMPIVYTPVVGLACERFSHIYRRPRGIFISYPERDSMDAILENIERDIDVIVVTDGERILGLGDQGVGGMGIPIGKLSLYTLCGGVAPEKTLPIVLDLGTNNQERLDDPRYIGWRENRIKGEEYDQFIDLFVTAVKKR
;
A
#
# COMPACT_ATOMS: atom_id res chain seq x y z
N MET A 1 28.18 -5.90 17.65
CA MET A 1 27.84 -4.74 18.48
C MET A 1 26.33 -4.71 18.61
N ASN A 2 25.82 -5.03 19.80
CA ASN A 2 24.40 -4.99 20.13
C ASN A 2 23.93 -3.53 20.09
N THR A 3 23.22 -3.13 19.04
CA THR A 3 22.42 -1.92 19.08
C THR A 3 21.12 -2.27 19.80
N GLY A 4 21.11 -2.01 21.10
CA GLY A 4 19.88 -2.03 21.89
C GLY A 4 18.89 -1.01 21.32
N ARG A 5 18.01 -1.47 20.43
CA ARG A 5 16.74 -0.79 20.20
C ARG A 5 15.90 -1.08 21.43
N THR A 6 15.81 -0.10 22.32
CA THR A 6 14.70 0.01 23.25
C THR A 6 13.43 -0.11 22.44
N THR A 7 12.66 -1.17 22.68
CA THR A 7 11.26 -1.25 22.25
C THR A 7 10.52 -0.17 23.01
N GLU A 8 10.42 1.03 22.43
CA GLU A 8 9.45 2.01 22.89
C GLU A 8 8.09 1.32 22.81
N GLU A 9 7.41 1.18 23.95
CA GLU A 9 6.05 0.66 23.99
C GLU A 9 5.15 1.68 23.29
N PHE A 10 4.83 1.42 22.04
CA PHE A 10 3.78 2.16 21.34
C PHE A 10 2.48 2.00 22.13
N SER A 11 1.90 3.10 22.62
CA SER A 11 0.59 3.06 23.24
C SER A 11 -0.46 2.82 22.17
N ILE A 12 -0.98 1.60 22.09
CA ILE A 12 -2.10 1.26 21.22
C ILE A 12 -3.38 1.84 21.84
N GLU A 13 -3.80 3.01 21.36
CA GLU A 13 -5.06 3.64 21.75
C GLU A 13 -6.28 2.99 21.10
N LYS A 14 -6.08 2.33 19.94
CA LYS A 14 -7.15 1.66 19.19
C LYS A 14 -7.67 0.42 19.91
N ARG A 15 -8.98 0.19 19.81
CA ARG A 15 -9.71 -0.92 20.46
C ARG A 15 -10.77 -1.50 19.52
N GLY A 16 -11.21 -2.72 19.81
CA GLY A 16 -12.28 -3.38 19.06
C GLY A 16 -11.98 -3.47 17.57
N THR A 17 -12.99 -3.20 16.74
CA THR A 17 -12.87 -3.26 15.28
C THR A 17 -11.83 -2.29 14.72
N LEU A 18 -11.68 -1.10 15.31
CA LEU A 18 -10.70 -0.11 14.84
C LEU A 18 -9.24 -0.59 14.95
N LEU A 19 -8.96 -1.49 15.90
CA LEU A 19 -7.64 -2.12 16.01
C LEU A 19 -7.45 -3.22 14.96
N VAL A 20 -8.49 -4.01 14.69
CA VAL A 20 -8.46 -5.09 13.69
C VAL A 20 -8.37 -4.54 12.27
N GLU A 21 -8.96 -3.38 12.03
CA GLU A 21 -8.96 -2.72 10.72
C GLU A 21 -7.64 -1.97 10.42
N ASP A 22 -6.78 -1.75 11.41
CA ASP A 22 -5.48 -1.11 11.23
C ASP A 22 -4.39 -2.15 10.90
N PRO A 23 -3.91 -2.21 9.64
CA PRO A 23 -2.98 -3.26 9.24
C PRO A 23 -1.59 -3.13 9.86
N LEU A 24 -1.21 -1.96 10.40
CA LEU A 24 0.05 -1.79 11.12
C LEU A 24 0.01 -2.41 12.52
N LEU A 25 -1.18 -2.49 13.13
CA LEU A 25 -1.37 -2.93 14.51
C LEU A 25 -2.08 -4.28 14.62
N ASN A 26 -2.81 -4.69 13.58
CA ASN A 26 -3.56 -5.93 13.57
C ASN A 26 -2.63 -7.14 13.60
N LYS A 27 -2.82 -8.01 14.59
CA LYS A 27 -2.14 -9.31 14.70
C LYS A 27 -3.04 -10.47 14.28
N GLY A 28 -4.28 -10.22 13.90
CA GLY A 28 -5.27 -11.25 13.60
C GLY A 28 -5.42 -12.24 14.76
N THR A 29 -5.40 -13.54 14.46
CA THR A 29 -5.47 -14.61 15.46
C THR A 29 -4.28 -14.66 16.43
N ALA A 30 -3.17 -13.95 16.16
CA ALA A 30 -2.02 -13.90 17.04
C ALA A 30 -2.14 -12.91 18.21
N PHE A 31 -3.25 -12.17 18.32
CA PHE A 31 -3.55 -11.46 19.56
C PHE A 31 -3.70 -12.45 20.71
N THR A 32 -2.94 -12.26 21.79
CA THR A 32 -3.03 -13.12 22.98
C THR A 32 -4.37 -12.94 23.69
N THR A 33 -4.75 -13.89 24.54
CA THR A 33 -5.99 -13.76 25.36
C THR A 33 -5.99 -12.47 26.18
N GLU A 34 -4.84 -12.09 26.74
CA GLU A 34 -4.66 -10.86 27.52
C GLU A 34 -4.84 -9.61 26.66
N GLU A 35 -4.24 -9.58 25.47
CA GLU A 35 -4.43 -8.49 24.50
C GLU A 35 -5.89 -8.39 24.06
N ARG A 36 -6.56 -9.52 23.81
CA ARG A 36 -7.97 -9.55 23.42
C ARG A 36 -8.88 -8.98 24.51
N ILE A 37 -8.62 -9.27 25.79
CA ILE A 37 -9.35 -8.67 26.91
C ILE A 37 -9.05 -7.16 26.97
N LYS A 38 -7.77 -6.80 26.99
CA LYS A 38 -7.30 -5.42 27.12
C LYS A 38 -7.87 -4.52 26.01
N HIS A 39 -7.83 -4.97 24.77
CA HIS A 39 -8.24 -4.19 23.60
C HIS A 39 -9.69 -4.41 23.17
N GLY A 40 -10.47 -5.23 23.89
CA GLY A 40 -11.89 -5.45 23.59
C GLY A 40 -12.14 -6.25 22.32
N LEU A 41 -11.34 -7.29 22.08
CA LEU A 41 -11.40 -8.16 20.89
C LEU A 41 -12.11 -9.50 21.14
N LEU A 42 -12.57 -9.74 22.37
CA LEU A 42 -13.33 -10.96 22.70
C LEU A 42 -14.59 -11.04 21.81
N GLY A 43 -14.77 -12.19 21.15
CA GLY A 43 -15.88 -12.41 20.21
C GLY A 43 -15.66 -11.85 18.79
N LEU A 44 -14.63 -11.03 18.56
CA LEU A 44 -14.28 -10.53 17.22
C LEU A 44 -13.34 -11.49 16.46
N LEU A 45 -12.64 -12.38 17.19
CA LEU A 45 -11.65 -13.30 16.63
C LEU A 45 -11.97 -14.75 17.06
N PRO A 46 -11.66 -15.76 16.21
CA PRO A 46 -11.73 -17.17 16.59
C PRO A 46 -10.96 -17.47 17.88
N PRO A 47 -11.38 -18.44 18.71
CA PRO A 47 -10.83 -18.63 20.06
C PRO A 47 -9.38 -19.13 20.10
N HIS A 48 -8.90 -19.74 19.01
CA HIS A 48 -7.52 -20.19 18.92
C HIS A 48 -6.57 -18.98 18.80
N VAL A 49 -5.44 -19.04 19.50
CA VAL A 49 -4.38 -18.03 19.45
C VAL A 49 -3.24 -18.65 18.66
N ASP A 50 -3.04 -18.17 17.44
CA ASP A 50 -1.94 -18.61 16.58
C ASP A 50 -0.63 -17.94 17.03
N THR A 51 0.48 -18.63 16.83
CA THR A 51 1.80 -18.02 16.68
C THR A 51 1.91 -17.31 15.33
N LEU A 52 2.86 -16.39 15.20
CA LEU A 52 3.11 -15.73 13.91
C LEU A 52 3.52 -16.76 12.84
N GLU A 53 4.28 -17.79 13.22
CA GLU A 53 4.69 -18.89 12.36
C GLU A 53 3.48 -19.68 11.81
N GLU A 54 2.51 -20.04 12.65
CA GLU A 54 1.27 -20.72 12.21
C GLU A 54 0.46 -19.84 11.24
N GLN A 55 0.42 -18.53 11.48
CA GLN A 55 -0.20 -17.60 10.53
C GLN A 55 0.54 -17.56 9.18
N VAL A 56 1.88 -17.60 9.20
CA VAL A 56 2.71 -17.64 7.99
C VAL A 56 2.48 -18.93 7.21
N GLU A 57 2.42 -20.08 7.87
CA GLU A 57 2.13 -21.36 7.22
C GLU A 57 0.78 -21.33 6.50
N ARG A 58 -0.29 -20.93 7.20
CA ARG A 58 -1.62 -20.79 6.61
C ARG A 58 -1.65 -19.77 5.47
N ALA A 59 -0.94 -18.65 5.63
CA ALA A 59 -0.89 -17.62 4.60
C ALA A 59 -0.11 -18.07 3.36
N TYR A 60 0.92 -18.91 3.53
CA TYR A 60 1.68 -19.52 2.45
C TYR A 60 0.88 -20.59 1.72
N GLU A 61 0.14 -21.45 2.43
CA GLU A 61 -0.79 -22.42 1.83
C GLU A 61 -1.80 -21.72 0.91
N ALA A 62 -2.46 -20.67 1.41
CA ALA A 62 -3.41 -19.90 0.61
C ALA A 62 -2.75 -19.22 -0.61
N PHE A 63 -1.49 -18.76 -0.48
CA PHE A 63 -0.73 -18.23 -1.61
C PHE A 63 -0.45 -19.30 -2.69
N CYS A 64 -0.13 -20.53 -2.27
CA CYS A 64 0.14 -21.66 -3.17
C CYS A 64 -1.11 -22.12 -3.92
N ASP A 65 -2.31 -21.98 -3.35
CA ASP A 65 -3.58 -22.35 -3.98
C ASP A 65 -3.94 -21.49 -5.21
N PHE A 66 -3.37 -20.29 -5.33
CA PHE A 66 -3.56 -19.45 -6.50
C PHE A 66 -2.64 -19.85 -7.65
N ASN A 67 -3.21 -20.22 -8.79
CA ASN A 67 -2.44 -20.60 -9.98
C ASN A 67 -1.93 -19.40 -10.78
N GLU A 68 -2.75 -18.37 -10.96
CA GLU A 68 -2.39 -17.21 -11.77
C GLU A 68 -1.57 -16.19 -10.98
N PRO A 69 -0.45 -15.67 -11.53
CA PRO A 69 0.39 -14.69 -10.83
C PRO A 69 -0.36 -13.43 -10.37
N ILE A 70 -1.37 -12.98 -11.14
CA ILE A 70 -2.19 -11.82 -10.76
C ILE A 70 -3.05 -12.09 -9.52
N ASN A 71 -3.55 -13.31 -9.35
CA ASN A 71 -4.34 -13.67 -8.17
C ASN A 71 -3.43 -13.78 -6.93
N LYS A 72 -2.21 -14.31 -7.10
CA LYS A 72 -1.16 -14.24 -6.07
C LYS A 72 -0.83 -12.80 -5.67
N HIS A 73 -0.76 -11.88 -6.64
CA HIS A 73 -0.55 -10.45 -6.37
C HIS A 73 -1.70 -9.85 -5.56
N ILE A 74 -2.94 -10.08 -5.98
CA ILE A 74 -4.14 -9.59 -5.27
C ILE A 74 -4.15 -10.11 -3.84
N TYR A 75 -3.87 -11.40 -3.63
CA TYR A 75 -3.80 -12.01 -2.31
C TYR A 75 -2.72 -11.36 -1.43
N LEU A 76 -1.49 -11.21 -1.93
CA LEU A 76 -0.41 -10.58 -1.16
C LEU A 76 -0.72 -9.11 -0.83
N ARG A 77 -1.39 -8.37 -1.72
CA ARG A 77 -1.83 -7.00 -1.43
C ARG A 77 -2.94 -6.93 -0.40
N GLN A 78 -3.91 -7.83 -0.47
CA GLN A 78 -4.93 -7.95 0.56
C GLN A 78 -4.31 -8.27 1.92
N LEU A 79 -3.34 -9.19 1.97
CA LEU A 79 -2.62 -9.52 3.20
C LEU A 79 -1.90 -8.29 3.76
N GLN A 80 -1.24 -7.50 2.90
CA GLN A 80 -0.60 -6.24 3.30
C GLN A 80 -1.63 -5.24 3.86
N ASP A 81 -2.81 -5.18 3.28
CA ASP A 81 -3.91 -4.28 3.69
C ASP A 81 -4.68 -4.75 4.93
N GLU A 82 -4.44 -5.98 5.39
CA GLU A 82 -5.06 -6.56 6.58
C GLU A 82 -4.08 -6.67 7.76
N ASN A 83 -2.83 -7.07 7.51
CA ASN A 83 -1.80 -7.29 8.52
C ASN A 83 -0.40 -7.15 7.89
N GLU A 84 0.22 -5.98 8.04
CA GLU A 84 1.53 -5.68 7.46
C GLU A 84 2.64 -6.53 8.09
N THR A 85 2.54 -6.84 9.38
CA THR A 85 3.53 -7.69 10.06
C THR A 85 3.56 -9.07 9.42
N LEU A 86 2.40 -9.69 9.23
CA LEU A 86 2.27 -11.00 8.61
C LEU A 86 2.71 -10.97 7.14
N PHE A 87 2.31 -9.94 6.38
CA PHE A 87 2.75 -9.74 5.01
C PHE A 87 4.27 -9.72 4.87
N TYR A 88 4.95 -8.86 5.64
CA TYR A 88 6.41 -8.75 5.57
C TYR A 88 7.10 -10.01 6.09
N ARG A 89 6.58 -10.65 7.15
CA ARG A 89 7.14 -11.89 7.69
C ARG A 89 7.05 -13.05 6.70
N LEU A 90 5.92 -13.19 6.00
CA LEU A 90 5.71 -14.19 4.94
C LEU A 90 6.69 -13.93 3.79
N MET A 91 6.73 -12.69 3.30
CA MET A 91 7.60 -12.30 2.21
C MET A 91 9.09 -12.49 2.52
N LEU A 92 9.54 -12.24 3.76
CA LEU A 92 10.92 -12.49 4.17
C LEU A 92 11.29 -13.98 4.11
N GLY A 93 10.35 -14.88 4.43
CA GLY A 93 10.55 -16.33 4.33
C GLY A 93 10.62 -16.84 2.89
N HIS A 94 9.93 -16.18 1.96
CA HIS A 94 9.73 -16.63 0.57
C HIS A 94 10.13 -15.56 -0.46
N ILE A 95 11.15 -14.75 -0.14
CA ILE A 95 11.45 -13.53 -0.89
C ILE A 95 11.72 -13.80 -2.37
N THR A 96 12.47 -14.85 -2.72
CA THR A 96 12.78 -15.20 -4.10
C THR A 96 11.52 -15.53 -4.92
N GLU A 97 10.53 -16.16 -4.29
CA GLU A 97 9.28 -16.55 -4.95
C GLU A 97 8.29 -15.40 -5.03
N MET A 98 8.16 -14.59 -3.97
CA MET A 98 7.13 -13.56 -3.86
C MET A 98 7.56 -12.20 -4.41
N MET A 99 8.86 -11.93 -4.50
CA MET A 99 9.38 -10.67 -5.04
C MET A 99 8.86 -10.37 -6.46
N PRO A 100 8.88 -11.33 -7.41
CA PRO A 100 8.37 -11.09 -8.76
C PRO A 100 6.84 -10.93 -8.82
N ILE A 101 6.13 -11.34 -7.78
CA ILE A 101 4.67 -11.20 -7.65
C ILE A 101 4.31 -9.79 -7.17
N VAL A 102 4.99 -9.26 -6.16
CA VAL A 102 4.68 -7.93 -5.61
C VAL A 102 5.27 -6.79 -6.43
N TYR A 103 6.37 -7.03 -7.14
CA TYR A 103 7.02 -6.05 -8.01
C TYR A 103 7.13 -6.59 -9.44
N THR A 104 8.22 -6.35 -10.15
CA THR A 104 8.39 -6.76 -11.54
C THR A 104 8.54 -8.28 -11.68
N PRO A 105 7.86 -8.94 -12.64
CA PRO A 105 7.05 -8.32 -13.71
C PRO A 105 5.56 -8.15 -13.37
N VAL A 106 5.01 -8.84 -12.36
CA VAL A 106 3.55 -8.94 -12.16
C VAL A 106 2.90 -7.61 -11.79
N VAL A 107 3.62 -6.72 -11.10
CA VAL A 107 3.13 -5.37 -10.77
C VAL A 107 2.72 -4.58 -12.01
N GLY A 108 3.35 -4.85 -13.16
CA GLY A 108 2.97 -4.21 -14.41
C GLY A 108 1.53 -4.56 -14.81
N LEU A 109 1.21 -5.86 -14.84
CA LEU A 109 -0.15 -6.34 -15.09
C LEU A 109 -1.15 -5.84 -14.03
N ALA A 110 -0.70 -5.74 -12.78
CA ALA A 110 -1.52 -5.15 -11.72
C ALA A 110 -1.81 -3.66 -11.95
N CYS A 111 -0.86 -2.89 -12.52
CA CYS A 111 -1.09 -1.50 -12.91
C CYS A 111 -2.11 -1.39 -14.05
N GLU A 112 -2.00 -2.23 -15.09
CA GLU A 112 -2.97 -2.28 -16.19
C GLU A 112 -4.37 -2.67 -15.72
N ARG A 113 -4.46 -3.57 -14.73
CA ARG A 113 -5.75 -4.02 -14.18
C ARG A 113 -6.18 -3.24 -12.94
N PHE A 114 -5.46 -2.20 -12.54
CA PHE A 114 -5.59 -1.55 -11.24
C PHE A 114 -7.03 -1.15 -10.92
N SER A 115 -7.71 -0.52 -11.87
CA SER A 115 -9.10 -0.07 -11.70
C SER A 115 -10.08 -1.22 -11.45
N HIS A 116 -9.84 -2.41 -12.01
CA HIS A 116 -10.69 -3.59 -11.84
C HIS A 116 -10.38 -4.36 -10.55
N ILE A 117 -9.13 -4.33 -10.11
CA ILE A 117 -8.65 -5.05 -8.92
C ILE A 117 -8.59 -4.17 -7.67
N TYR A 118 -8.93 -2.88 -7.77
CA TYR A 118 -9.00 -1.97 -6.63
C TYR A 118 -9.96 -2.50 -5.56
N ARG A 119 -9.52 -2.50 -4.29
CA ARG A 119 -10.30 -3.02 -3.14
C ARG A 119 -10.24 -2.07 -1.94
N ARG A 120 -9.04 -1.70 -1.52
CA ARG A 120 -8.80 -0.81 -0.37
C ARG A 120 -7.85 0.32 -0.78
N PRO A 121 -8.06 1.54 -0.28
CA PRO A 121 -7.09 2.62 -0.50
C PRO A 121 -5.77 2.33 0.24
N ARG A 122 -4.65 2.45 -0.47
CA ARG A 122 -3.29 2.48 0.09
C ARG A 122 -2.52 3.61 -0.61
N GLY A 123 -1.97 4.52 0.20
CA GLY A 123 -1.33 5.74 -0.32
C GLY A 123 -2.30 6.89 -0.55
N ILE A 124 -1.84 7.91 -1.25
CA ILE A 124 -2.61 9.11 -1.58
C ILE A 124 -2.75 9.24 -3.09
N PHE A 125 -3.95 9.64 -3.51
CA PHE A 125 -4.25 10.04 -4.88
C PHE A 125 -4.44 11.56 -4.85
N ILE A 126 -3.63 12.30 -5.60
CA ILE A 126 -3.76 13.76 -5.72
C ILE A 126 -4.10 14.05 -7.18
N SER A 127 -5.36 14.36 -7.45
CA SER A 127 -5.84 14.62 -8.81
C SER A 127 -5.76 16.11 -9.16
N TYR A 128 -5.50 16.43 -10.43
CA TYR A 128 -5.42 17.82 -10.88
C TYR A 128 -6.67 18.68 -10.59
N PRO A 129 -7.91 18.15 -10.67
CA PRO A 129 -9.11 18.90 -10.24
C PRO A 129 -9.09 19.31 -8.77
N GLU A 130 -8.33 18.61 -7.93
CA GLU A 130 -8.25 18.82 -6.47
C GLU A 130 -6.99 19.59 -6.05
N ARG A 131 -6.22 20.13 -7.00
CA ARG A 131 -4.91 20.78 -6.75
C ARG A 131 -4.94 21.90 -5.71
N ASP A 132 -6.05 22.62 -5.59
CA ASP A 132 -6.21 23.70 -4.61
C ASP A 132 -6.44 23.18 -3.18
N SER A 133 -6.75 21.89 -3.02
CA SER A 133 -6.97 21.21 -1.74
C SER A 133 -5.76 20.36 -1.30
N MET A 134 -4.60 20.53 -1.95
CA MET A 134 -3.45 19.64 -1.75
C MET A 134 -2.91 19.62 -0.33
N ASP A 135 -2.82 20.78 0.33
CA ASP A 135 -2.40 20.87 1.74
C ASP A 135 -3.37 20.02 2.61
N ALA A 136 -4.69 20.18 2.43
CA ALA A 136 -5.71 19.40 3.17
C ALA A 136 -5.67 17.90 2.84
N ILE A 137 -5.36 17.51 1.60
CA ILE A 137 -5.21 16.10 1.23
C ILE A 137 -4.04 15.46 1.99
N LEU A 138 -2.91 16.15 2.09
CA LEU A 138 -1.72 15.66 2.79
C LEU A 138 -1.89 15.66 4.32
N GLU A 139 -2.68 16.58 4.87
CA GLU A 139 -3.05 16.64 6.29
C GLU A 139 -3.84 15.41 6.76
N ASN A 140 -4.56 14.72 5.85
CA ASN A 140 -5.26 13.46 6.19
C ASN A 140 -4.31 12.32 6.62
N ILE A 141 -3.00 12.45 6.37
CA ILE A 141 -2.02 11.47 6.85
C ILE A 141 -1.41 11.97 8.16
N GLU A 142 -1.92 11.45 9.27
CA GLU A 142 -1.48 11.78 10.64
C GLU A 142 -0.17 11.07 11.07
N ARG A 143 0.50 10.37 10.14
CA ARG A 143 1.74 9.63 10.42
C ARG A 143 2.97 10.45 10.09
N ASP A 144 4.03 10.31 10.88
CA ASP A 144 5.34 10.87 10.52
C ASP A 144 5.96 10.06 9.35
N ILE A 145 6.32 10.72 8.24
CA ILE A 145 6.74 10.05 6.98
C ILE A 145 8.15 10.50 6.62
N ASP A 146 9.03 9.51 6.40
CA ASP A 146 10.41 9.73 5.98
C ASP A 146 10.62 9.49 4.48
N VAL A 147 9.83 8.59 3.87
CA VAL A 147 10.04 8.16 2.48
C VAL A 147 8.75 8.23 1.66
N ILE A 148 8.75 9.11 0.66
CA ILE A 148 7.71 9.18 -0.37
C ILE A 148 8.25 8.55 -1.65
N VAL A 149 7.43 7.70 -2.28
CA VAL A 149 7.61 7.32 -3.68
C VAL A 149 6.39 7.82 -4.44
N VAL A 150 6.63 8.67 -5.44
CA VAL A 150 5.59 9.34 -6.22
C VAL A 150 5.74 9.01 -7.71
N THR A 151 4.62 8.90 -8.40
CA THR A 151 4.55 8.76 -9.86
C THR A 151 3.30 9.46 -10.39
N ASP A 152 3.33 9.90 -11.64
CA ASP A 152 2.15 10.35 -12.38
C ASP A 152 1.57 9.26 -13.31
N GLY A 153 2.20 8.08 -13.31
CA GLY A 153 1.79 6.92 -14.11
C GLY A 153 2.03 7.04 -15.62
N GLU A 154 2.71 8.08 -16.12
CA GLU A 154 2.83 8.31 -17.59
C GLU A 154 3.72 7.26 -18.27
N ARG A 155 4.72 6.74 -17.55
CA ARG A 155 5.71 5.82 -18.12
C ARG A 155 5.99 4.66 -17.19
N ILE A 156 4.99 3.80 -17.00
CA ILE A 156 5.20 2.51 -16.35
C ILE A 156 6.07 1.64 -17.26
N LEU A 157 7.15 1.08 -16.70
CA LEU A 157 8.20 0.42 -17.47
C LEU A 157 7.63 -0.74 -18.30
N GLY A 158 7.76 -0.63 -19.63
CA GLY A 158 7.27 -1.63 -20.59
C GLY A 158 5.77 -1.53 -20.92
N LEU A 159 5.02 -0.65 -20.24
CA LEU A 159 3.56 -0.55 -20.36
C LEU A 159 3.06 0.85 -20.74
N GLY A 160 3.92 1.86 -20.67
CA GLY A 160 3.57 3.24 -21.01
C GLY A 160 2.63 3.87 -19.99
N ASP A 161 1.68 4.65 -20.47
CA ASP A 161 0.77 5.45 -19.65
C ASP A 161 -0.33 4.57 -19.05
N GLN A 162 -0.38 4.51 -17.73
CA GLN A 162 -1.42 3.79 -16.98
C GLN A 162 -2.25 4.72 -16.08
N GLY A 163 -2.00 6.04 -16.15
CA GLY A 163 -2.59 7.07 -15.28
C GLY A 163 -2.59 6.64 -13.81
N VAL A 164 -3.76 6.74 -13.15
CA VAL A 164 -3.91 6.33 -11.74
C VAL A 164 -3.52 4.87 -11.46
N GLY A 165 -3.56 4.00 -12.46
CA GLY A 165 -3.11 2.60 -12.34
C GLY A 165 -1.64 2.47 -11.99
N GLY A 166 -0.84 3.52 -12.24
CA GLY A 166 0.55 3.61 -11.83
C GLY A 166 0.78 3.53 -10.32
N MET A 167 -0.24 3.69 -9.47
CA MET A 167 -0.16 3.55 -8.01
C MET A 167 0.42 2.19 -7.55
N GLY A 168 0.28 1.13 -8.35
CA GLY A 168 0.92 -0.16 -8.04
C GLY A 168 2.44 -0.08 -7.90
N ILE A 169 3.08 0.85 -8.63
CA ILE A 169 4.54 1.03 -8.60
C ILE A 169 5.06 1.60 -7.28
N PRO A 170 4.61 2.75 -6.77
CA PRO A 170 5.08 3.27 -5.48
C PRO A 170 4.76 2.32 -4.33
N ILE A 171 3.59 1.66 -4.32
CA ILE A 171 3.24 0.64 -3.32
C ILE A 171 4.26 -0.51 -3.34
N GLY A 172 4.51 -1.07 -4.53
CA GLY A 172 5.47 -2.16 -4.70
C GLY A 172 6.89 -1.74 -4.30
N LYS A 173 7.32 -0.56 -4.75
CA LYS A 173 8.67 -0.05 -4.47
C LYS A 173 8.89 0.20 -2.98
N LEU A 174 7.92 0.76 -2.28
CA LEU A 174 8.00 0.94 -0.82
C LEU A 174 8.00 -0.40 -0.07
N SER A 175 7.28 -1.40 -0.56
CA SER A 175 7.38 -2.78 -0.02
C SER A 175 8.82 -3.30 -0.10
N LEU A 176 9.55 -2.97 -1.18
CA LEU A 176 10.99 -3.32 -1.32
C LEU A 176 11.88 -2.54 -0.36
N TYR A 177 11.57 -1.26 -0.12
CA TYR A 177 12.32 -0.44 0.82
C TYR A 177 12.24 -1.02 2.23
N THR A 178 11.07 -1.54 2.61
CA THR A 178 10.91 -2.26 3.88
C THR A 178 11.63 -3.60 3.87
N LEU A 179 11.36 -4.46 2.88
CA LEU A 179 11.91 -5.83 2.84
C LEU A 179 13.43 -5.88 2.69
N CYS A 180 14.00 -5.04 1.84
CA CYS A 180 15.41 -5.09 1.47
C CYS A 180 16.22 -3.97 2.13
N GLY A 181 15.59 -2.83 2.40
CA GLY A 181 16.25 -1.65 3.00
C GLY A 181 16.00 -1.49 4.50
N GLY A 182 15.08 -2.25 5.10
CA GLY A 182 14.74 -2.13 6.51
C GLY A 182 14.05 -0.82 6.88
N VAL A 183 13.47 -0.11 5.90
CA VAL A 183 12.68 1.11 6.14
C VAL A 183 11.37 0.74 6.82
N ALA A 184 11.07 1.38 7.95
CA ALA A 184 9.86 1.10 8.71
C ALA A 184 8.62 1.45 7.88
N PRO A 185 7.67 0.52 7.66
CA PRO A 185 6.58 0.72 6.71
C PRO A 185 5.65 1.87 7.09
N GLU A 186 5.48 2.16 8.39
CA GLU A 186 4.70 3.29 8.90
C GLU A 186 5.28 4.65 8.50
N LYS A 187 6.57 4.71 8.17
CA LYS A 187 7.31 5.90 7.70
C LYS A 187 7.23 6.09 6.19
N THR A 188 6.47 5.25 5.48
CA THR A 188 6.40 5.27 4.01
C THR A 188 5.06 5.77 3.50
N LEU A 189 5.10 6.49 2.38
CA LEU A 189 3.91 7.05 1.74
C LEU A 189 3.96 6.91 0.21
N PRO A 190 3.17 5.98 -0.38
CA PRO A 190 2.99 5.91 -1.81
C PRO A 190 2.04 7.02 -2.28
N ILE A 191 2.40 7.71 -3.37
CA ILE A 191 1.59 8.79 -3.95
C ILE A 191 1.45 8.58 -5.45
N VAL A 192 0.25 8.81 -5.99
CA VAL A 192 0.03 9.04 -7.41
C VAL A 192 -0.48 10.45 -7.65
N LEU A 193 0.13 11.14 -8.61
CA LEU A 193 -0.33 12.43 -9.12
C LEU A 193 -1.18 12.17 -10.35
N ASP A 194 -2.50 12.27 -10.21
CA ASP A 194 -3.44 11.98 -11.28
C ASP A 194 -3.67 13.23 -12.13
N LEU A 195 -2.82 13.37 -13.15
CA LEU A 195 -2.75 14.53 -14.04
C LEU A 195 -3.50 14.31 -15.36
N GLY A 196 -4.35 13.29 -15.40
CA GLY A 196 -4.98 12.76 -16.61
C GLY A 196 -4.19 11.58 -17.19
N THR A 197 -4.70 11.01 -18.28
CA THR A 197 -4.02 9.94 -19.03
C THR A 197 -4.24 10.12 -20.52
N ASN A 198 -3.18 9.91 -21.32
CA ASN A 198 -3.27 9.87 -22.78
C ASN A 198 -3.53 8.45 -23.30
N ASN A 199 -3.73 7.48 -22.40
CA ASN A 199 -4.03 6.11 -22.78
C ASN A 199 -5.53 5.99 -23.10
N GLN A 200 -5.86 5.90 -24.39
CA GLN A 200 -7.24 5.81 -24.86
C GLN A 200 -7.97 4.58 -24.31
N GLU A 201 -7.29 3.44 -24.11
CA GLU A 201 -7.92 2.26 -23.50
C GLU A 201 -8.38 2.54 -22.06
N ARG A 202 -7.68 3.40 -21.32
CA ARG A 202 -8.10 3.82 -19.97
C ARG A 202 -9.27 4.79 -20.03
N LEU A 203 -9.22 5.77 -20.95
CA LEU A 203 -10.30 6.74 -21.13
C LEU A 203 -11.61 6.08 -21.56
N ASP A 204 -11.52 5.04 -22.39
CA ASP A 204 -12.68 4.28 -22.89
C ASP A 204 -13.19 3.23 -21.88
N ASP A 205 -12.39 2.85 -20.88
CA ASP A 205 -12.79 1.86 -19.89
C ASP A 205 -13.77 2.47 -18.87
N PRO A 206 -15.05 2.02 -18.83
CA PRO A 206 -16.03 2.55 -17.89
C PRO A 206 -15.69 2.23 -16.42
N ARG A 207 -14.75 1.32 -16.17
CA ARG A 207 -14.24 0.99 -14.83
C ARG A 207 -13.04 1.81 -14.43
N TYR A 208 -12.43 2.59 -15.33
CA TYR A 208 -11.29 3.42 -14.99
C TYR A 208 -11.64 4.39 -13.85
N ILE A 209 -10.86 4.33 -12.78
CA ILE A 209 -11.12 5.07 -11.53
C ILE A 209 -10.31 6.38 -11.42
N GLY A 210 -9.48 6.69 -12.41
CA GLY A 210 -8.72 7.94 -12.46
C GLY A 210 -9.51 9.06 -13.14
N TRP A 211 -8.91 10.24 -13.20
CA TRP A 211 -9.47 11.40 -13.87
C TRP A 211 -9.53 11.16 -15.39
N ARG A 212 -10.74 11.21 -15.95
CA ARG A 212 -11.05 10.87 -17.34
C ARG A 212 -10.82 12.03 -18.30
N GLU A 213 -9.64 12.62 -18.22
CA GLU A 213 -9.17 13.68 -19.11
C GLU A 213 -7.79 13.34 -19.65
N ASN A 214 -7.45 13.92 -20.81
CA ASN A 214 -6.09 13.85 -21.33
C ASN A 214 -5.13 14.56 -20.37
N ARG A 215 -3.84 14.18 -20.42
CA ARG A 215 -2.85 14.78 -19.52
C ARG A 215 -2.76 16.30 -19.70
N ILE A 216 -2.74 17.02 -18.58
CA ILE A 216 -2.31 18.42 -18.55
C ILE A 216 -0.85 18.50 -19.01
N LYS A 217 -0.44 19.65 -19.56
CA LYS A 217 0.90 19.84 -20.14
C LYS A 217 1.41 21.25 -19.91
N GLY A 218 2.71 21.42 -20.06
CA GLY A 218 3.36 22.73 -20.00
C GLY A 218 3.17 23.38 -18.63
N GLU A 219 2.80 24.65 -18.64
CA GLU A 219 2.75 25.47 -17.41
C GLU A 219 1.82 24.91 -16.34
N GLU A 220 0.67 24.33 -16.71
CA GLU A 220 -0.25 23.73 -15.73
C GLU A 220 0.36 22.52 -15.01
N TYR A 221 1.15 21.71 -15.73
CA TYR A 221 1.88 20.59 -15.15
C TYR A 221 2.96 21.10 -14.19
N ASP A 222 3.78 22.05 -14.64
CA ASP A 222 4.89 22.60 -13.84
C ASP A 222 4.37 23.24 -12.56
N GLN A 223 3.29 24.04 -12.64
CA GLN A 223 2.62 24.64 -11.49
C GLN A 223 2.09 23.59 -10.51
N PHE A 224 1.49 22.49 -11.02
CA PHE A 224 1.02 21.41 -10.15
C PHE A 224 2.17 20.73 -9.40
N ILE A 225 3.28 20.46 -10.07
CA ILE A 225 4.47 19.86 -9.43
C ILE A 225 5.05 20.80 -8.38
N ASP A 226 5.13 22.10 -8.66
CA ASP A 226 5.60 23.09 -7.69
C ASP A 226 4.70 23.17 -6.46
N LEU A 227 3.37 23.13 -6.64
CA LEU A 227 2.40 23.03 -5.55
C LEU A 227 2.66 21.77 -4.72
N PHE A 228 2.84 20.61 -5.36
CA PHE A 228 3.11 19.34 -4.70
C PHE A 228 4.40 19.36 -3.87
N VAL A 229 5.52 19.77 -4.47
CA VAL A 229 6.80 19.84 -3.77
C VAL A 229 6.73 20.82 -2.60
N THR A 230 6.03 21.94 -2.78
CA THR A 230 5.85 22.94 -1.72
C THR A 230 5.00 22.38 -0.57
N ALA A 231 3.87 21.74 -0.88
CA ALA A 231 2.98 21.16 0.12
C ALA A 231 3.67 20.04 0.92
N VAL A 232 4.41 19.16 0.24
CA VAL A 232 5.19 18.09 0.91
C VAL A 232 6.26 18.64 1.85
N LYS A 233 6.90 19.78 1.52
CA LYS A 233 7.94 20.40 2.37
C LYS A 233 7.40 21.15 3.58
N LYS A 234 6.13 21.56 3.56
CA LYS A 234 5.50 22.25 4.71
C LYS A 234 5.16 21.28 5.84
N ARG A 235 4.89 20.03 5.49
CA ARG A 235 4.59 18.91 6.38
C ARG A 235 5.86 18.40 7.06
#